data_AF-A0A6G0WE84-F1
#
_entry.id   AF-A0A6G0WE84-F1
#
_cell.length_a   1.000
_cell.length_b   1.000
_cell.length_c   1.000
_cell.angle_alpha   90.00
_cell.angle_beta   90.00
_cell.angle_gamma   90.00
#
_symmetry.space_group_name_H-M   'P 1'
#
loop_
_entity.id
_entity.type
_entity.pdbx_description
1 polymer ?
#
loop_
_entity_poly.entity_id
_entity_poly.type
_entity_poly.pdbx_seq_one_letter_code
_entity_poly.pdbx_strand_id
1 'polypeptide(L)'
;MELFQIDLEDHVVPTFKSTKVHSADSPLTIRVLSLNVWGIPVSPYVIERAAAIGRMLEAKSDEFDIVTLQEVWHRREKNIILKAATRAGFGYAHYFHPAVGFPLPIGYDSFGTGLLVLSKYRLSCAMYHPFLLTGRPYALHEADFVANKGVGLLRVHDPNGKEIADLYVTHLLANYNHLGKPGPGDTYLPHRASQSYELACFISETTRNELVLVCGDFNSPSDCLVLDIVRELVLMRDAFHENDPENEGLTFGTEDNKFSHGDHPMRMDYILFRTDEGSAWQVQDSSVFKGFFTTSTGEHVPISDHFGVQATFVLDPSRPAPSPFSTLSDPRKCLRDVQDTLLLGRQEIIDLRIVHLKRAGIAFFVFAAAVFINLVGGADNLTSVWSRIGWYLGLTACLIYALFEYVVAFFVLTLEVSCFTELFNQARLHAHNLED
;
A
#
# COMPACT_ATOMS: atom_id res chain seq x y z
N MET A 1 -11.01 -32.03 20.52
CA MET A 1 -10.07 -31.59 21.57
C MET A 1 -8.70 -32.14 21.20
N GLU A 2 -8.12 -31.61 20.13
CA GLU A 2 -6.79 -31.95 19.58
C GLU A 2 -6.56 -30.92 18.45
N LEU A 3 -6.03 -29.74 18.81
CA LEU A 3 -5.52 -28.70 17.89
C LEU A 3 -5.04 -27.48 18.69
N PHE A 4 -4.31 -27.70 19.78
CA PHE A 4 -3.66 -26.62 20.52
C PHE A 4 -2.30 -27.12 21.04
N GLN A 5 -1.38 -27.31 20.11
CA GLN A 5 0.05 -27.24 20.37
C GLN A 5 0.75 -26.98 19.04
N ILE A 6 0.49 -25.78 18.49
CA ILE A 6 1.53 -25.13 17.70
C ILE A 6 2.32 -24.38 18.76
N ASP A 7 3.51 -24.88 19.07
CA ASP A 7 4.53 -24.14 19.79
C ASP A 7 4.72 -22.79 19.10
N LEU A 8 3.97 -21.81 19.59
CA LEU A 8 4.17 -20.39 19.42
C LEU A 8 5.27 -20.01 20.42
N GLU A 9 6.45 -20.60 20.26
CA GLU A 9 7.62 -20.09 20.94
C GLU A 9 7.96 -18.70 20.38
N ASP A 10 8.34 -17.86 21.32
CA ASP A 10 8.65 -16.45 21.19
C ASP A 10 9.60 -16.17 20.04
N HIS A 11 9.35 -15.03 19.37
CA HIS A 11 10.30 -14.37 18.48
C HIS A 11 10.93 -15.30 17.42
N VAL A 12 10.20 -15.57 16.34
CA VAL A 12 10.85 -15.84 15.05
C VAL A 12 11.49 -14.53 14.56
N VAL A 13 12.48 -14.02 15.29
CA VAL A 13 13.55 -13.26 14.65
C VAL A 13 14.27 -14.32 13.84
N PRO A 14 14.39 -14.19 12.51
CA PRO A 14 15.36 -14.98 11.79
C PRO A 14 16.70 -14.67 12.46
N THR A 15 17.20 -15.57 13.30
CA THR A 15 18.62 -15.54 13.66
C THR A 15 19.36 -15.44 12.35
N PHE A 16 20.24 -14.44 12.20
CA PHE A 16 21.16 -14.26 11.07
C PHE A 16 22.09 -15.48 10.94
N LYS A 17 21.54 -16.66 10.71
CA LYS A 17 22.26 -17.84 10.30
C LYS A 17 22.33 -17.73 8.80
N SER A 18 23.55 -17.53 8.31
CA SER A 18 23.93 -17.62 6.92
C SER A 18 23.51 -18.99 6.35
N THR A 19 22.25 -19.14 5.96
CA THR A 19 21.76 -20.34 5.28
C THR A 19 21.86 -20.10 3.77
N LYS A 20 22.66 -20.98 3.15
CA LYS A 20 23.24 -20.91 1.79
C LYS A 20 24.27 -19.79 1.64
N VAL A 21 25.51 -20.17 1.92
CA VAL A 21 26.75 -19.48 1.53
C VAL A 21 26.60 -19.00 0.10
N HIS A 22 26.50 -17.69 -0.07
CA HIS A 22 26.55 -17.07 -1.37
C HIS A 22 27.86 -17.45 -2.08
N SER A 23 27.83 -17.43 -3.41
CA SER A 23 29.07 -17.27 -4.19
C SER A 23 29.93 -16.16 -3.59
N ALA A 24 31.26 -16.32 -3.57
CA ALA A 24 32.17 -15.29 -3.06
C ALA A 24 32.09 -13.98 -3.89
N ASP A 25 31.58 -14.08 -5.11
CA ASP A 25 31.51 -12.97 -6.06
C ASP A 25 30.21 -12.17 -5.92
N SER A 26 30.31 -10.85 -6.17
CA SER A 26 29.14 -9.97 -6.25
C SER A 26 28.15 -10.49 -7.31
N PRO A 27 26.83 -10.42 -7.05
CA PRO A 27 25.86 -10.99 -7.97
C PRO A 27 25.84 -10.20 -9.29
N LEU A 28 25.91 -10.94 -10.40
CA LEU A 28 25.68 -10.38 -11.74
C LEU A 28 24.19 -10.37 -12.11
N THR A 29 23.33 -10.92 -11.25
CA THR A 29 21.90 -11.04 -11.51
C THR A 29 21.13 -10.93 -10.20
N ILE A 30 20.01 -10.19 -10.22
CA ILE A 30 19.08 -10.05 -9.10
C ILE A 30 17.67 -10.32 -9.64
N ARG A 31 16.99 -11.34 -9.09
CA ARG A 31 15.63 -11.70 -9.47
C ARG A 31 14.65 -11.27 -8.39
N VAL A 32 13.64 -10.51 -8.78
CA VAL A 32 12.71 -9.84 -7.87
C VAL A 32 11.29 -10.28 -8.19
N LEU A 33 10.50 -10.56 -7.15
CA LEU A 33 9.05 -10.77 -7.23
C LEU A 33 8.34 -9.74 -6.34
N SER A 34 7.35 -9.03 -6.88
CA SER A 34 6.39 -8.26 -6.11
C SER A 34 5.02 -8.93 -6.17
N LEU A 35 4.36 -9.09 -5.02
CA LEU A 35 3.07 -9.77 -4.91
C LEU A 35 2.22 -9.23 -3.75
N ASN A 36 1.08 -8.62 -4.07
CA ASN A 36 0.01 -8.43 -3.08
C ASN A 36 -0.59 -9.81 -2.75
N VAL A 37 -0.57 -10.21 -1.46
CA VAL A 37 -1.01 -11.54 -1.02
C VAL A 37 -2.46 -11.60 -0.53
N TRP A 38 -3.17 -10.46 -0.54
CA TRP A 38 -4.54 -10.33 -0.07
C TRP A 38 -4.76 -10.91 1.33
N GLY A 39 -3.86 -10.63 2.28
CA GLY A 39 -3.86 -11.27 3.60
C GLY A 39 -4.95 -10.77 4.55
N ILE A 40 -6.05 -10.21 4.02
CA ILE A 40 -7.20 -9.76 4.81
C ILE A 40 -7.77 -10.99 5.53
N PRO A 41 -7.83 -11.06 6.86
CA PRO A 41 -8.10 -12.33 7.55
C PRO A 41 -9.50 -12.92 7.37
N VAL A 42 -10.44 -12.14 6.83
CA VAL A 42 -11.80 -12.61 6.47
C VAL A 42 -11.92 -13.05 5.01
N SER A 43 -10.84 -12.96 4.22
CA SER A 43 -10.85 -13.37 2.82
C SER A 43 -10.90 -14.90 2.64
N PRO A 44 -11.49 -15.43 1.55
CA PRO A 44 -11.67 -16.86 1.34
C PRO A 44 -10.37 -17.66 1.30
N TYR A 45 -10.21 -18.70 2.12
CA TYR A 45 -9.03 -19.58 2.12
C TYR A 45 -7.72 -18.89 2.57
N VAL A 46 -7.76 -17.78 3.32
CA VAL A 46 -6.57 -16.98 3.67
C VAL A 46 -5.38 -17.81 4.21
N ILE A 47 -5.64 -18.81 5.06
CA ILE A 47 -4.59 -19.70 5.61
C ILE A 47 -4.04 -20.65 4.54
N GLU A 48 -4.92 -21.26 3.72
CA GLU A 48 -4.50 -22.15 2.64
C GLU A 48 -3.70 -21.41 1.57
N ARG A 49 -4.08 -20.15 1.27
CA ARG A 49 -3.33 -19.26 0.39
C ARG A 49 -1.95 -18.92 0.95
N ALA A 50 -1.84 -18.54 2.23
CA ALA A 50 -0.55 -18.32 2.87
C ALA A 50 0.36 -19.56 2.81
N ALA A 51 -0.21 -20.76 3.01
CA ALA A 51 0.53 -22.02 2.86
C ALA A 51 0.91 -22.31 1.39
N ALA A 52 0.04 -21.97 0.44
CA ALA A 52 0.32 -22.10 -0.99
C ALA A 52 1.42 -21.15 -1.46
N ILE A 53 1.41 -19.91 -1.00
CA ILE A 53 2.50 -18.93 -1.21
C ILE A 53 3.81 -19.51 -0.65
N GLY A 54 3.78 -20.08 0.55
CA GLY A 54 4.95 -20.75 1.13
C GLY A 54 5.47 -21.89 0.25
N ARG A 55 4.60 -22.80 -0.22
CA ARG A 55 4.99 -23.88 -1.14
C ARG A 55 5.53 -23.37 -2.47
N MET A 56 4.94 -22.28 -2.99
CA MET A 56 5.40 -21.61 -4.21
C MET A 56 6.82 -21.09 -4.04
N LEU A 57 7.11 -20.41 -2.92
CA LEU A 57 8.46 -19.90 -2.62
C LEU A 57 9.49 -21.03 -2.53
N GLU A 58 9.12 -22.19 -1.99
CA GLU A 58 10.00 -23.36 -1.94
C GLU A 58 10.23 -23.97 -3.32
N ALA A 59 9.15 -24.21 -4.08
CA ALA A 59 9.19 -24.84 -5.40
C ALA A 59 9.92 -23.97 -6.43
N LYS A 60 9.79 -22.64 -6.32
CA LYS A 60 10.42 -21.64 -7.19
C LYS A 60 11.59 -20.94 -6.50
N SER A 61 12.20 -21.58 -5.51
CA SER A 61 13.26 -20.95 -4.72
C SER A 61 14.43 -20.48 -5.56
N ASP A 62 14.76 -21.16 -6.66
CA ASP A 62 15.83 -20.73 -7.57
C ASP A 62 15.40 -19.69 -8.60
N GLU A 63 14.14 -19.25 -8.63
CA GLU A 63 13.65 -18.20 -9.54
C GLU A 63 13.70 -16.79 -8.92
N PHE A 64 13.78 -16.69 -7.58
CA PHE A 64 13.70 -15.40 -6.88
C PHE A 64 14.84 -15.23 -5.88
N ASP A 65 15.38 -14.02 -5.78
CA ASP A 65 16.39 -13.64 -4.78
C ASP A 65 15.84 -12.62 -3.78
N ILE A 66 14.91 -11.77 -4.23
CA ILE A 66 14.18 -10.80 -3.41
C ILE A 66 12.69 -10.98 -3.68
N VAL A 67 11.88 -11.01 -2.63
CA VAL A 67 10.41 -11.03 -2.72
C VAL A 67 9.85 -9.92 -1.84
N THR A 68 9.04 -9.04 -2.43
CA THR A 68 8.32 -7.98 -1.72
C THR A 68 6.84 -8.31 -1.71
N LEU A 69 6.26 -8.43 -0.53
CA LEU A 69 4.86 -8.79 -0.33
C LEU A 69 4.09 -7.63 0.28
N GLN A 70 2.92 -7.35 -0.27
CA GLN A 70 1.94 -6.40 0.25
C GLN A 70 0.78 -7.17 0.90
N GLU A 71 0.04 -6.50 1.79
CA GLU A 71 -1.12 -7.08 2.49
C GLU A 71 -0.85 -8.28 3.40
N VAL A 72 0.35 -8.40 3.95
CA VAL A 72 0.65 -9.39 5.01
C VAL A 72 0.17 -8.86 6.37
N TRP A 73 -1.15 -8.89 6.60
CA TRP A 73 -1.77 -8.20 7.74
C TRP A 73 -1.67 -8.95 9.07
N HIS A 74 -1.84 -10.27 9.06
CA HIS A 74 -2.01 -11.05 10.28
C HIS A 74 -0.80 -11.95 10.58
N ARG A 75 -0.42 -12.01 11.87
CA ARG A 75 0.79 -12.69 12.35
C ARG A 75 0.87 -14.17 11.96
N ARG A 76 -0.27 -14.88 11.93
CA ARG A 76 -0.35 -16.31 11.58
C ARG A 76 0.13 -16.56 10.15
N GLU A 77 -0.44 -15.85 9.17
CA GLU A 77 -0.12 -15.94 7.75
C GLU A 77 1.33 -15.53 7.50
N LYS A 78 1.76 -14.42 8.13
CA LYS A 78 3.15 -13.99 8.12
C LYS A 78 4.10 -15.10 8.57
N ASN A 79 3.81 -15.77 9.68
CA ASN A 79 4.65 -16.84 10.21
C ASN A 79 4.68 -18.08 9.31
N ILE A 80 3.58 -18.41 8.65
CA ILE A 80 3.53 -19.49 7.65
C ILE A 80 4.48 -19.16 6.49
N ILE A 81 4.38 -17.94 5.95
CA ILE A 81 5.21 -17.46 4.84
C ILE A 81 6.70 -17.43 5.26
N LEU A 82 7.04 -16.85 6.42
CA LEU A 82 8.41 -16.77 6.92
C LEU A 82 9.07 -18.13 7.13
N LYS A 83 8.34 -19.12 7.66
CA LYS A 83 8.84 -20.48 7.85
C LYS A 83 9.19 -21.14 6.51
N ALA A 84 8.34 -20.96 5.49
CA ALA A 84 8.60 -21.48 4.16
C ALA A 84 9.73 -20.73 3.44
N ALA A 85 9.75 -19.41 3.54
CA ALA A 85 10.81 -18.57 2.98
C ALA A 85 12.20 -18.95 3.52
N THR A 86 12.30 -19.20 4.84
CA THR A 86 13.53 -19.71 5.46
C THR A 86 13.99 -21.03 4.82
N ARG A 87 13.06 -21.97 4.57
CA ARG A 87 13.38 -23.27 3.92
C ARG A 87 13.74 -23.10 2.44
N ALA A 88 13.16 -22.11 1.76
CA ALA A 88 13.50 -21.70 0.41
C ALA A 88 14.86 -20.96 0.30
N GLY A 89 15.51 -20.65 1.42
CA GLY A 89 16.82 -20.01 1.46
C GLY A 89 16.79 -18.49 1.58
N PHE A 90 15.64 -17.87 1.81
CA PHE A 90 15.55 -16.44 2.17
C PHE A 90 16.00 -16.27 3.63
N GLY A 91 17.31 -16.02 3.82
CA GLY A 91 17.92 -15.85 5.14
C GLY A 91 17.63 -14.50 5.81
N TYR A 92 17.12 -13.53 5.06
CA TYR A 92 16.83 -12.18 5.55
C TYR A 92 15.35 -11.84 5.31
N ALA A 93 14.72 -11.24 6.31
CA ALA A 93 13.35 -10.76 6.19
C ALA A 93 13.17 -9.47 6.99
N HIS A 94 12.30 -8.58 6.52
CA HIS A 94 11.92 -7.38 7.24
C HIS A 94 10.43 -7.09 7.07
N TYR A 95 9.74 -6.86 8.18
CA TYR A 95 8.34 -6.47 8.21
C TYR A 95 8.21 -5.07 8.79
N PHE A 96 7.52 -4.17 8.10
CA PHE A 96 7.34 -2.81 8.56
C PHE A 96 6.14 -2.71 9.51
N HIS A 97 6.40 -2.34 10.76
CA HIS A 97 5.45 -2.39 11.87
C HIS A 97 4.59 -1.15 12.18
N PRO A 98 4.91 0.09 11.77
CA PRO A 98 4.26 1.28 12.34
C PRO A 98 2.86 1.53 11.76
N ALA A 99 1.89 0.66 12.06
CA ALA A 99 0.48 0.84 11.75
C ALA A 99 -0.39 0.10 12.77
N VAL A 100 -1.64 0.56 12.93
CA VAL A 100 -2.62 -0.10 13.80
C VAL A 100 -3.04 -1.46 13.22
N GLY A 101 -3.20 -1.53 11.90
CA GLY A 101 -3.72 -2.71 11.19
C GLY A 101 -5.20 -2.96 11.51
N PHE A 102 -5.57 -4.22 11.75
CA PHE A 102 -6.95 -4.68 11.89
C PHE A 102 -7.23 -5.38 13.25
N PRO A 103 -7.02 -4.71 14.41
CA PRO A 103 -7.11 -5.38 15.71
C PRO A 103 -8.53 -5.86 16.06
N LEU A 104 -9.59 -5.22 15.54
CA LEU A 104 -10.99 -5.54 15.80
C LEU A 104 -11.85 -5.39 14.54
N PRO A 105 -12.82 -6.28 14.25
CA PRO A 105 -13.10 -7.58 14.91
C PRO A 105 -12.15 -8.70 14.46
N ILE A 106 -11.17 -8.36 13.62
CA ILE A 106 -10.38 -9.29 12.81
C ILE A 106 -9.30 -10.03 13.63
N GLY A 107 -8.89 -9.48 14.79
CA GLY A 107 -8.08 -10.14 15.81
C GLY A 107 -6.87 -9.31 16.21
N TYR A 108 -6.50 -9.36 17.50
CA TYR A 108 -5.40 -8.59 18.11
C TYR A 108 -4.03 -8.81 17.44
N ASP A 109 -3.91 -9.86 16.63
CA ASP A 109 -2.71 -10.26 15.89
C ASP A 109 -2.63 -9.72 14.45
N SER A 110 -3.58 -8.86 14.04
CA SER A 110 -3.53 -8.13 12.77
C SER A 110 -3.03 -6.71 12.99
N PHE A 111 -1.72 -6.49 12.90
CA PHE A 111 -1.11 -5.18 13.11
C PHE A 111 0.10 -4.98 12.22
N GLY A 112 0.40 -3.71 11.90
CA GLY A 112 1.46 -3.32 10.99
C GLY A 112 0.99 -3.03 9.57
N THR A 113 1.95 -2.68 8.72
CA THR A 113 1.72 -2.02 7.42
C THR A 113 1.32 -2.99 6.30
N GLY A 114 1.40 -4.29 6.57
CA GLY A 114 1.23 -5.32 5.54
C GLY A 114 2.44 -5.53 4.64
N LEU A 115 3.51 -4.72 4.78
CA LEU A 115 4.70 -4.81 3.93
C LEU A 115 5.73 -5.76 4.51
N LEU A 116 6.03 -6.83 3.78
CA LEU A 116 7.04 -7.84 4.12
C LEU A 116 8.04 -8.00 2.97
N VAL A 117 9.34 -7.87 3.28
CA VAL A 117 10.42 -8.17 2.35
C VAL A 117 11.11 -9.47 2.78
N LEU A 118 11.36 -10.36 1.83
CA LEU A 118 12.16 -11.57 1.96
C LEU A 118 13.36 -11.44 1.02
N SER A 119 14.55 -11.76 1.49
CA SER A 119 15.76 -11.67 0.67
C SER A 119 16.74 -12.79 0.98
N LYS A 120 17.41 -13.27 -0.06
CA LYS A 120 18.61 -14.09 0.08
C LYS A 120 19.81 -13.23 0.41
N TYR A 121 19.83 -11.99 -0.04
CA TYR A 121 20.90 -11.02 0.22
C TYR A 121 20.72 -10.34 1.58
N ARG A 122 21.83 -9.89 2.15
CA ARG A 122 21.78 -9.16 3.42
C ARG A 122 21.05 -7.84 3.23
N LEU A 123 20.18 -7.53 4.18
CA LEU A 123 19.43 -6.27 4.25
C LEU A 123 19.98 -5.35 5.35
N SER A 124 19.98 -4.04 5.12
CA SER A 124 20.28 -3.03 6.13
C SER A 124 19.43 -1.76 5.97
N CYS A 125 19.67 -0.77 6.84
CA CYS A 125 19.08 0.58 6.77
C CYS A 125 17.55 0.60 6.62
N ALA A 126 16.85 -0.19 7.43
CA ALA A 126 15.40 -0.21 7.46
C ALA A 126 14.83 1.16 7.87
N MET A 127 14.08 1.79 6.98
CA MET A 127 13.38 3.06 7.23
C MET A 127 11.95 2.96 6.70
N TYR A 128 11.00 3.56 7.40
CA TYR A 128 9.62 3.61 6.97
C TYR A 128 9.12 5.05 6.94
N HIS A 129 8.52 5.45 5.83
CA HIS A 129 7.88 6.75 5.65
C HIS A 129 6.37 6.56 5.50
N PRO A 130 5.55 6.88 6.53
CA PRO A 130 4.10 6.91 6.39
C PRO A 130 3.69 8.12 5.56
N PHE A 131 2.77 7.94 4.62
CA PHE A 131 2.24 9.05 3.84
C PHE A 131 1.31 9.93 4.68
N LEU A 132 1.14 11.20 4.31
CA LEU A 132 0.27 12.12 5.04
C LEU A 132 -1.22 11.82 4.84
N LEU A 133 -1.58 11.29 3.67
CA LEU A 133 -2.96 11.04 3.25
C LEU A 133 -3.19 9.53 3.04
N THR A 134 -3.57 8.81 4.10
CA THR A 134 -3.70 7.34 4.13
C THR A 134 -5.15 6.84 4.11
N GLY A 135 -6.09 7.61 3.56
CA GLY A 135 -7.51 7.27 3.50
C GLY A 135 -8.34 7.94 4.58
N ARG A 136 -9.64 7.62 4.64
CA ARG A 136 -10.61 8.33 5.48
C ARG A 136 -10.86 7.60 6.82
N PRO A 137 -10.55 8.21 7.99
CA PRO A 137 -10.77 7.59 9.31
C PRO A 137 -12.21 7.15 9.59
N TYR A 138 -13.19 7.83 9.01
CA TYR A 138 -14.61 7.53 9.16
C TYR A 138 -15.11 6.46 8.16
N ALA A 139 -14.32 6.11 7.14
CA ALA A 139 -14.61 5.04 6.21
C ALA A 139 -13.98 3.72 6.69
N LEU A 140 -14.38 3.28 7.88
CA LEU A 140 -13.82 2.08 8.54
C LEU A 140 -13.93 0.80 7.68
N HIS A 141 -14.86 0.77 6.73
CA HIS A 141 -15.07 -0.35 5.80
C HIS A 141 -14.01 -0.44 4.69
N GLU A 142 -13.34 0.67 4.38
CA GLU A 142 -12.21 0.73 3.43
C GLU A 142 -10.90 0.34 4.14
N ALA A 143 -10.78 0.66 5.42
CA ALA A 143 -9.70 0.26 6.32
C ALA A 143 -8.26 0.70 5.94
N ASP A 144 -8.06 1.42 4.84
CA ASP A 144 -6.72 1.95 4.51
C ASP A 144 -6.17 2.92 5.57
N PHE A 145 -7.04 3.69 6.25
CA PHE A 145 -6.59 4.64 7.28
C PHE A 145 -5.84 3.94 8.42
N VAL A 146 -6.33 2.76 8.84
CA VAL A 146 -5.69 2.00 9.93
C VAL A 146 -4.47 1.20 9.47
N ALA A 147 -4.36 0.95 8.15
CA ALA A 147 -3.19 0.34 7.54
C ALA A 147 -1.96 1.26 7.49
N ASN A 148 -2.15 2.58 7.66
CA ASN A 148 -1.10 3.60 7.64
C ASN A 148 -0.18 3.46 6.42
N LYS A 149 -0.75 3.57 5.21
CA LYS A 149 -0.04 3.42 3.93
C LYS A 149 1.25 4.25 3.88
N GLY A 150 2.28 3.73 3.23
CA GLY A 150 3.62 4.30 3.24
C GLY A 150 4.61 3.48 2.44
N VAL A 151 5.87 3.91 2.46
CA VAL A 151 6.98 3.24 1.79
C VAL A 151 8.03 2.77 2.79
N GLY A 152 8.45 1.51 2.66
CA GLY A 152 9.58 0.95 3.38
C GLY A 152 10.83 0.95 2.51
N LEU A 153 11.97 1.39 3.06
CA LEU A 153 13.29 1.36 2.44
C LEU A 153 14.17 0.32 3.13
N LEU A 154 14.91 -0.44 2.34
CA LEU A 154 16.01 -1.32 2.74
C LEU A 154 17.19 -1.14 1.78
N ARG A 155 18.40 -1.48 2.23
CA ARG A 155 19.60 -1.57 1.39
C ARG A 155 20.01 -3.02 1.23
N VAL A 156 20.26 -3.42 -0.01
CA VAL A 156 20.66 -4.78 -0.37
C VAL A 156 22.17 -4.84 -0.48
N HIS A 157 22.79 -5.82 0.18
CA HIS A 157 24.23 -6.02 0.14
C HIS A 157 24.61 -7.30 -0.59
N ASP A 158 25.72 -7.25 -1.30
CA ASP A 158 26.39 -8.43 -1.81
C ASP A 158 27.03 -9.27 -0.67
N PRO A 159 27.56 -10.46 -0.99
CA PRO A 159 28.21 -11.34 -0.01
C PRO A 159 29.44 -10.72 0.67
N ASN A 160 30.09 -9.75 0.03
CA ASN A 160 31.25 -9.03 0.54
C ASN A 160 30.86 -7.83 1.42
N GLY A 161 29.55 -7.56 1.56
CA GLY A 161 29.00 -6.48 2.37
C GLY A 161 28.87 -5.14 1.63
N LYS A 162 29.21 -5.07 0.34
CA LYS A 162 29.03 -3.87 -0.48
C LYS A 162 27.54 -3.67 -0.76
N GLU A 163 27.04 -2.44 -0.61
CA GLU A 163 25.69 -2.10 -1.06
C GLU A 163 25.60 -2.20 -2.59
N ILE A 164 24.54 -2.84 -3.08
CA ILE A 164 24.32 -3.09 -4.51
C ILE A 164 22.98 -2.54 -5.00
N ALA A 165 22.00 -2.32 -4.11
CA ALA A 165 20.73 -1.74 -4.51
C ALA A 165 19.99 -1.04 -3.35
N ASP A 166 19.20 -0.04 -3.71
CA ASP A 166 18.16 0.53 -2.87
C ASP A 166 16.85 -0.19 -3.16
N LEU A 167 16.21 -0.76 -2.14
CA LEU A 167 14.96 -1.48 -2.28
C LEU A 167 13.86 -0.75 -1.51
N TYR A 168 12.89 -0.23 -2.26
CA TYR A 168 11.67 0.36 -1.76
C TYR A 168 10.51 -0.62 -1.96
N VAL A 169 9.69 -0.79 -0.92
CA VAL A 169 8.43 -1.52 -0.98
C VAL A 169 7.29 -0.59 -0.60
N THR A 170 6.22 -0.55 -1.39
CA THR A 170 5.07 0.30 -1.14
C THR A 170 3.75 -0.43 -1.37
N HIS A 171 2.69 0.10 -0.79
CA HIS A 171 1.31 -0.21 -1.13
C HIS A 171 0.56 1.11 -1.02
N LEU A 172 0.08 1.64 -2.14
CA LEU A 172 -0.68 2.89 -2.17
C LEU A 172 -2.13 2.68 -1.71
N LEU A 173 -2.86 3.77 -1.52
CA LEU A 173 -4.27 3.74 -1.16
C LEU A 173 -5.07 2.95 -2.19
N ALA A 174 -6.07 2.18 -1.77
CA ALA A 174 -6.90 1.45 -2.72
C ALA A 174 -7.71 2.37 -3.65
N ASN A 175 -7.97 1.89 -4.87
CA ASN A 175 -8.86 2.56 -5.82
C ASN A 175 -10.31 2.23 -5.49
N TYR A 176 -11.05 3.20 -4.93
CA TYR A 176 -12.46 3.04 -4.61
C TYR A 176 -13.33 4.02 -5.39
N ASN A 177 -14.19 3.47 -6.23
CA ASN A 177 -15.39 4.14 -6.70
C ASN A 177 -16.48 4.13 -5.61
N HIS A 178 -17.63 4.74 -5.92
CA HIS A 178 -18.78 4.83 -5.01
C HIS A 178 -19.36 3.48 -4.53
N LEU A 179 -18.98 2.35 -5.14
CA LEU A 179 -19.37 1.00 -4.74
C LEU A 179 -18.29 0.28 -3.91
N GLY A 180 -17.19 0.96 -3.58
CA GLY A 180 -16.04 0.35 -2.90
C GLY A 180 -15.26 -0.63 -3.79
N LYS A 181 -15.29 -0.41 -5.11
CA LYS A 181 -14.56 -1.23 -6.09
C LYS A 181 -13.65 -0.36 -6.96
N PRO A 182 -12.56 -0.91 -7.53
CA PRO A 182 -11.80 -0.21 -8.56
C PRO A 182 -12.66 0.11 -9.79
N GLY A 183 -12.45 1.27 -10.41
CA GLY A 183 -13.09 1.64 -11.68
C GLY A 183 -13.51 3.12 -11.76
N PRO A 184 -14.38 3.47 -12.74
CA PRO A 184 -14.83 4.84 -12.97
C PRO A 184 -15.49 5.47 -11.73
N GLY A 185 -15.19 6.74 -11.50
CA GLY A 185 -15.67 7.48 -10.32
C GLY A 185 -14.83 7.25 -9.06
N ASP A 186 -13.58 6.82 -9.22
CA ASP A 186 -12.57 6.77 -8.17
C ASP A 186 -12.35 8.15 -7.52
N THR A 187 -12.62 8.23 -6.22
CA THR A 187 -12.49 9.48 -5.45
C THR A 187 -11.14 9.62 -4.75
N TYR A 188 -10.26 8.64 -4.90
CA TYR A 188 -8.98 8.56 -4.20
C TYR A 188 -7.77 8.88 -5.07
N LEU A 189 -7.98 9.26 -6.34
CA LEU A 189 -6.89 9.73 -7.21
C LEU A 189 -6.07 10.87 -6.56
N PRO A 190 -6.65 11.90 -5.93
CA PRO A 190 -5.86 12.94 -5.26
C PRO A 190 -4.99 12.42 -4.12
N HIS A 191 -5.50 11.47 -3.33
CA HIS A 191 -4.72 10.81 -2.29
C HIS A 191 -3.58 9.98 -2.90
N ARG A 192 -3.84 9.15 -3.91
CA ARG A 192 -2.79 8.34 -4.54
C ARG A 192 -1.73 9.19 -5.24
N ALA A 193 -2.14 10.28 -5.90
CA ALA A 193 -1.21 11.25 -6.48
C ALA A 193 -0.34 11.90 -5.40
N SER A 194 -0.92 12.26 -4.25
CA SER A 194 -0.14 12.78 -3.12
C SER A 194 0.87 11.78 -2.56
N GLN A 195 0.46 10.51 -2.41
CA GLN A 195 1.33 9.44 -1.92
C GLN A 195 2.47 9.15 -2.90
N SER A 196 2.19 9.17 -4.21
CA SER A 196 3.21 9.02 -5.24
C SER A 196 4.18 10.20 -5.27
N TYR A 197 3.69 11.43 -5.05
CA TYR A 197 4.54 12.61 -4.92
C TYR A 197 5.47 12.53 -3.70
N GLU A 198 4.93 12.13 -2.55
CA GLU A 198 5.74 11.86 -1.35
C GLU A 198 6.75 10.73 -1.58
N LEU A 199 6.35 9.65 -2.26
CA LEU A 199 7.23 8.55 -2.64
C LEU A 199 8.40 9.04 -3.51
N ALA A 200 8.12 9.85 -4.53
CA ALA A 200 9.16 10.44 -5.38
C ALA A 200 10.13 11.32 -4.58
N CYS A 201 9.62 12.20 -3.71
CA CYS A 201 10.46 13.02 -2.83
C CYS A 201 11.32 12.13 -1.91
N PHE A 202 10.72 11.11 -1.29
CA PHE A 202 11.42 10.19 -0.41
C PHE A 202 12.53 9.41 -1.14
N ILE A 203 12.28 8.94 -2.36
CA ILE A 203 13.31 8.28 -3.18
C ILE A 203 14.45 9.25 -3.49
N SER A 204 14.13 10.47 -3.94
CA SER A 204 15.13 11.49 -4.29
C SER A 204 16.07 11.79 -3.10
N GLU A 205 15.51 11.95 -1.91
CA GLU A 205 16.27 12.31 -0.70
C GLU A 205 17.03 11.14 -0.08
N THR A 206 16.62 9.90 -0.35
CA THR A 206 17.20 8.74 0.32
C THR A 206 18.10 7.90 -0.57
N THR A 207 17.98 7.96 -1.90
CA THR A 207 18.75 7.09 -2.80
C THR A 207 20.27 7.28 -2.70
N ARG A 208 21.04 6.19 -2.78
CA ARG A 208 22.52 6.20 -2.69
C ARG A 208 23.22 5.14 -3.54
N ASN A 209 22.49 4.18 -4.09
CA ASN A 209 23.07 3.11 -4.90
C ASN A 209 22.69 3.26 -6.37
N GLU A 210 23.54 2.73 -7.25
CA GLU A 210 23.34 2.79 -8.70
C GLU A 210 22.02 2.15 -9.11
N LEU A 211 21.68 0.99 -8.54
CA LEU A 211 20.41 0.30 -8.79
C LEU A 211 19.39 0.67 -7.73
N VAL A 212 18.27 1.23 -8.16
CA VAL A 212 17.12 1.53 -7.31
C VAL A 212 15.93 0.71 -7.79
N LEU A 213 15.26 0.05 -6.85
CA LEU A 213 14.09 -0.78 -7.10
C LEU A 213 12.92 -0.28 -6.26
N VAL A 214 11.76 -0.07 -6.86
CA VAL A 214 10.51 0.28 -6.19
C VAL A 214 9.47 -0.77 -6.56
N CYS A 215 9.10 -1.59 -5.58
CA CYS A 215 8.22 -2.73 -5.79
C CYS A 215 6.92 -2.53 -5.03
N GLY A 216 5.78 -2.81 -5.65
CA GLY A 216 4.53 -2.93 -4.92
C GLY A 216 3.27 -2.64 -5.71
N ASP A 217 2.20 -2.51 -4.95
CA ASP A 217 0.85 -2.25 -5.45
C ASP A 217 0.58 -0.75 -5.41
N PHE A 218 0.49 -0.14 -6.60
CA PHE A 218 0.21 1.28 -6.78
C PHE A 218 -1.30 1.57 -6.86
N ASN A 219 -2.14 0.53 -6.86
CA ASN A 219 -3.60 0.64 -6.99
C ASN A 219 -4.04 1.53 -8.18
N SER A 220 -3.20 1.59 -9.23
CA SER A 220 -3.38 2.51 -10.35
C SER A 220 -2.85 1.91 -11.65
N PRO A 221 -3.52 2.15 -12.79
CA PRO A 221 -3.07 1.67 -14.09
C PRO A 221 -1.79 2.38 -14.54
N SER A 222 -1.10 1.83 -15.54
CA SER A 222 0.24 2.31 -15.91
C SER A 222 0.23 3.66 -16.62
N ASP A 223 -0.88 4.00 -17.25
CA ASP A 223 -1.14 5.24 -18.00
C ASP A 223 -1.88 6.27 -17.13
N CYS A 224 -1.35 6.55 -15.94
CA CYS A 224 -1.95 7.56 -15.06
C CYS A 224 -0.91 8.43 -14.35
N LEU A 225 -1.40 9.56 -13.81
CA LEU A 225 -0.61 10.54 -13.07
C LEU A 225 0.18 9.91 -11.92
N VAL A 226 -0.39 8.92 -11.21
CA VAL A 226 0.28 8.24 -10.09
C VAL A 226 1.61 7.62 -10.55
N LEU A 227 1.65 6.98 -11.73
CA LEU A 227 2.87 6.42 -12.28
C LEU A 227 3.70 7.47 -13.03
N ASP A 228 3.08 8.50 -13.63
CA ASP A 228 3.84 9.62 -14.23
C ASP A 228 4.73 10.30 -13.19
N ILE A 229 4.24 10.51 -11.96
CA ILE A 229 5.00 11.20 -10.90
C ILE A 229 6.37 10.55 -10.64
N VAL A 230 6.42 9.23 -10.44
CA VAL A 230 7.69 8.54 -10.17
C VAL A 230 8.56 8.41 -11.43
N ARG A 231 7.95 8.35 -12.62
CA ARG A 231 8.68 8.32 -13.90
C ARG A 231 9.32 9.67 -14.22
N GLU A 232 8.59 10.75 -14.01
CA GLU A 232 9.01 12.11 -14.40
C GLU A 232 9.90 12.77 -13.33
N LEU A 233 9.59 12.61 -12.04
CA LEU A 233 10.30 13.33 -10.97
C LEU A 233 11.56 12.60 -10.48
N VAL A 234 11.57 11.26 -10.55
CA VAL A 234 12.71 10.45 -10.11
C VAL A 234 13.12 9.41 -11.14
N LEU A 235 12.78 9.61 -12.43
CA LEU A 235 13.31 8.83 -13.56
C LEU A 235 13.16 7.32 -13.41
N MET A 236 12.09 6.87 -12.74
CA MET A 236 11.78 5.45 -12.64
C MET A 236 11.35 4.92 -14.00
N ARG A 237 11.75 3.69 -14.28
CA ARG A 237 11.41 2.93 -15.48
C ARG A 237 10.57 1.72 -15.07
N ASP A 238 9.64 1.32 -15.91
CA ASP A 238 8.75 0.19 -15.64
C ASP A 238 9.35 -1.09 -16.24
N ALA A 239 9.79 -2.01 -15.38
CA ALA A 239 10.48 -3.23 -15.81
C ALA A 239 9.62 -4.10 -16.75
N PHE A 240 8.31 -4.15 -16.53
CA PHE A 240 7.40 -4.92 -17.39
C PHE A 240 7.21 -4.22 -18.73
N HIS A 241 6.95 -2.92 -18.73
CA HIS A 241 6.76 -2.17 -19.99
C HIS A 241 8.03 -2.11 -20.85
N GLU A 242 9.23 -2.04 -20.24
CA GLU A 242 10.48 -2.13 -20.99
C GLU A 242 10.68 -3.50 -21.66
N ASN A 243 10.16 -4.57 -21.07
CA ASN A 243 10.28 -5.92 -21.61
C ASN A 243 9.23 -6.21 -22.70
N ASP A 244 7.98 -5.77 -22.49
CA ASP A 244 6.86 -6.03 -23.39
C ASP A 244 5.94 -4.79 -23.48
N PRO A 245 6.28 -3.78 -24.31
CA PRO A 245 5.57 -2.51 -24.36
C PRO A 245 4.17 -2.60 -24.98
N GLU A 246 3.89 -3.66 -25.75
CA GLU A 246 2.60 -3.89 -26.41
C GLU A 246 1.59 -4.60 -25.49
N ASN A 247 2.04 -5.04 -24.32
CA ASN A 247 1.24 -5.78 -23.35
C ASN A 247 0.93 -4.90 -22.14
N GLU A 248 -0.32 -4.91 -21.71
CA GLU A 248 -0.75 -4.13 -20.53
C GLU A 248 -0.32 -4.78 -19.21
N GLY A 249 -0.03 -6.09 -19.21
CA GLY A 249 0.46 -6.81 -18.04
C GLY A 249 -0.54 -6.86 -16.88
N LEU A 250 -1.83 -7.02 -17.18
CA LEU A 250 -2.91 -6.96 -16.20
C LEU A 250 -2.66 -7.86 -14.98
N THR A 251 -2.73 -7.26 -13.78
CA THR A 251 -2.50 -7.96 -12.50
C THR A 251 -3.76 -8.10 -11.65
N PHE A 252 -4.81 -7.32 -11.95
CA PHE A 252 -6.07 -7.33 -11.22
C PHE A 252 -7.27 -7.37 -12.17
N GLY A 253 -8.36 -8.01 -11.74
CA GLY A 253 -9.65 -7.98 -12.44
C GLY A 253 -9.76 -8.87 -13.69
N THR A 254 -8.75 -9.66 -14.00
CA THR A 254 -8.72 -10.52 -15.18
C THR A 254 -9.64 -11.74 -15.06
N GLU A 255 -10.07 -12.29 -16.20
CA GLU A 255 -10.99 -13.45 -16.26
C GLU A 255 -10.45 -14.69 -15.54
N ASP A 256 -9.14 -14.89 -15.55
CA ASP A 256 -8.48 -16.00 -14.89
C ASP A 256 -8.22 -15.79 -13.39
N ASN A 257 -8.59 -14.64 -12.83
CA ASN A 257 -8.58 -14.41 -11.39
C ASN A 257 -10.00 -14.39 -10.81
N LYS A 258 -10.49 -15.55 -10.34
CA LYS A 258 -11.85 -15.68 -9.80
C LYS A 258 -12.16 -14.83 -8.56
N PHE A 259 -11.17 -14.24 -7.89
CA PHE A 259 -11.40 -13.42 -6.70
C PHE A 259 -11.63 -11.95 -7.05
N SER A 260 -10.98 -11.46 -8.10
CA SER A 260 -11.07 -10.05 -8.52
C SER A 260 -11.77 -9.82 -9.86
N HIS A 261 -12.03 -10.86 -10.66
CA HIS A 261 -12.62 -10.74 -12.00
C HIS A 261 -13.78 -9.75 -12.04
N GLY A 262 -13.69 -8.77 -12.94
CA GLY A 262 -14.70 -7.73 -13.09
C GLY A 262 -14.51 -6.89 -14.34
N ASP A 263 -15.30 -5.83 -14.47
CA ASP A 263 -15.44 -5.03 -15.70
C ASP A 263 -14.26 -4.08 -15.98
N HIS A 264 -13.34 -3.92 -15.03
CA HIS A 264 -12.25 -2.95 -15.08
C HIS A 264 -10.90 -3.59 -14.72
N PRO A 265 -10.42 -4.56 -15.50
CA PRO A 265 -9.10 -5.12 -15.28
C PRO A 265 -8.02 -4.05 -15.49
N MET A 266 -6.96 -4.10 -14.69
CA MET A 266 -5.82 -3.20 -14.83
C MET A 266 -4.56 -3.82 -14.23
N ARG A 267 -3.40 -3.29 -14.63
CA ARG A 267 -2.13 -3.53 -13.95
C ARG A 267 -2.03 -2.58 -12.76
N MET A 268 -2.00 -3.11 -11.54
CA MET A 268 -1.86 -2.35 -10.30
C MET A 268 -0.49 -2.56 -9.65
N ASP A 269 0.16 -3.68 -9.95
CA ASP A 269 1.41 -4.09 -9.33
C ASP A 269 2.59 -3.80 -10.26
N TYR A 270 3.69 -3.31 -9.69
CA TYR A 270 4.86 -2.86 -10.46
C TYR A 270 6.17 -3.26 -9.78
N ILE A 271 7.17 -3.52 -10.62
CA ILE A 271 8.58 -3.40 -10.26
C ILE A 271 9.12 -2.26 -11.12
N LEU A 272 9.25 -1.08 -10.51
CA LEU A 272 9.89 0.07 -11.11
C LEU A 272 11.37 0.08 -10.73
N PHE A 273 12.21 0.63 -11.61
CA PHE A 273 13.63 0.71 -11.35
C PHE A 273 14.28 1.95 -11.95
N ARG A 274 15.38 2.37 -11.33
CA ARG A 274 16.28 3.39 -11.88
C ARG A 274 17.71 2.89 -11.78
N THR A 275 18.50 3.27 -12.77
CA THR A 275 19.94 3.05 -12.79
C THR A 275 20.65 4.38 -12.99
N ASP A 276 21.74 4.63 -12.29
CA ASP A 276 22.57 5.81 -12.53
C ASP A 276 23.14 5.83 -13.96
N GLU A 277 23.47 7.02 -14.45
CA GLU A 277 24.08 7.20 -15.77
C GLU A 277 25.41 6.43 -15.86
N GLY A 278 25.54 5.58 -16.88
CA GLY A 278 26.72 4.72 -17.06
C GLY A 278 26.72 3.43 -16.23
N SER A 279 25.69 3.18 -15.41
CA SER A 279 25.55 1.89 -14.73
C SER A 279 25.32 0.76 -15.73
N ALA A 280 25.91 -0.41 -15.44
CA ALA A 280 25.79 -1.62 -16.25
C ALA A 280 24.55 -2.46 -15.89
N TRP A 281 23.77 -2.05 -14.89
CA TRP A 281 22.53 -2.73 -14.52
C TRP A 281 21.44 -2.50 -15.59
N GLN A 282 20.78 -3.58 -16.00
CA GLN A 282 19.67 -3.54 -16.95
C GLN A 282 18.59 -4.55 -16.57
N VAL A 283 17.35 -4.26 -16.91
CA VAL A 283 16.30 -5.30 -16.92
C VAL A 283 16.57 -6.25 -18.09
N GLN A 284 16.60 -7.54 -17.81
CA GLN A 284 16.78 -8.60 -18.81
C GLN A 284 15.44 -9.20 -19.21
N ASP A 285 14.56 -9.42 -18.25
CA ASP A 285 13.24 -10.02 -18.44
C ASP A 285 12.27 -9.53 -17.35
N SER A 286 10.99 -9.43 -17.70
CA SER A 286 9.91 -9.11 -16.76
C SER A 286 8.58 -9.66 -17.25
N SER A 287 7.77 -10.20 -16.35
CA SER A 287 6.47 -10.79 -16.69
C SER A 287 5.49 -10.76 -15.52
N VAL A 288 4.20 -10.95 -15.82
CA VAL A 288 3.17 -11.17 -14.80
C VAL A 288 3.35 -12.56 -14.19
N PHE A 289 3.46 -12.61 -12.87
CA PHE A 289 3.55 -13.84 -12.10
C PHE A 289 2.15 -14.32 -11.68
N LYS A 290 1.65 -15.38 -12.33
CA LYS A 290 0.36 -15.99 -12.00
C LYS A 290 0.54 -17.24 -11.14
N GLY A 291 0.23 -17.12 -9.86
CA GLY A 291 0.26 -18.23 -8.91
C GLY A 291 -1.13 -18.82 -8.68
N PHE A 292 -1.23 -20.15 -8.69
CA PHE A 292 -2.46 -20.88 -8.40
C PHE A 292 -2.20 -22.01 -7.40
N PHE A 293 -3.26 -22.45 -6.72
CA PHE A 293 -3.25 -23.64 -5.88
C PHE A 293 -4.59 -24.37 -5.93
N THR A 294 -4.59 -25.62 -5.49
CA THR A 294 -5.81 -26.39 -5.31
C THR A 294 -6.19 -26.36 -3.82
N THR A 295 -7.39 -25.91 -3.52
CA THR A 295 -7.92 -25.85 -2.15
C THR A 295 -8.15 -27.25 -1.57
N SER A 296 -8.35 -27.33 -0.26
CA SER A 296 -8.79 -28.54 0.43
C SER A 296 -10.10 -29.13 -0.11
N THR A 297 -10.93 -28.30 -0.76
CA THR A 297 -12.20 -28.69 -1.41
C THR A 297 -12.01 -29.12 -2.88
N GLY A 298 -10.78 -29.13 -3.40
CA GLY A 298 -10.46 -29.53 -4.78
C GLY A 298 -10.62 -28.41 -5.82
N GLU A 299 -10.84 -27.17 -5.39
CA GLU A 299 -11.01 -26.04 -6.30
C GLU A 299 -9.66 -25.47 -6.73
N HIS A 300 -9.43 -25.27 -8.04
CA HIS A 300 -8.22 -24.62 -8.55
C HIS A 300 -8.41 -23.10 -8.60
N VAL A 301 -7.68 -22.36 -7.77
CA VAL A 301 -7.91 -20.93 -7.55
C VAL A 301 -6.57 -20.18 -7.48
N PRO A 302 -6.54 -18.87 -7.77
CA PRO A 302 -5.34 -18.03 -7.60
C PRO A 302 -4.81 -18.03 -6.16
N ILE A 303 -3.53 -17.69 -5.96
CA ILE A 303 -2.97 -17.51 -4.61
C ILE A 303 -3.34 -16.16 -3.97
N SER A 304 -3.87 -15.22 -4.75
CA SER A 304 -4.28 -13.88 -4.34
C SER A 304 -5.30 -13.32 -5.35
N ASP A 305 -6.04 -12.27 -4.98
CA ASP A 305 -6.89 -11.51 -5.91
C ASP A 305 -6.08 -10.59 -6.84
N HIS A 306 -4.78 -10.46 -6.58
CA HIS A 306 -3.77 -9.93 -7.49
C HIS A 306 -2.89 -11.04 -8.08
N PHE A 307 -2.42 -10.84 -9.31
CA PHE A 307 -1.21 -11.50 -9.82
C PHE A 307 0.01 -10.63 -9.53
N GLY A 308 1.17 -11.28 -9.37
CA GLY A 308 2.42 -10.56 -9.09
C GLY A 308 3.08 -10.03 -10.35
N VAL A 309 4.18 -9.30 -10.17
CA VAL A 309 5.14 -8.96 -11.24
C VAL A 309 6.49 -9.50 -10.84
N GLN A 310 7.19 -10.14 -11.77
CA GLN A 310 8.55 -10.62 -11.58
C GLN A 310 9.49 -9.96 -12.59
N ALA A 311 10.71 -9.64 -12.18
CA ALA A 311 11.72 -9.04 -13.03
C ALA A 311 13.12 -9.57 -12.70
N THR A 312 13.96 -9.71 -13.73
CA THR A 312 15.37 -10.10 -13.63
C THR A 312 16.24 -8.92 -14.05
N PHE A 313 17.09 -8.45 -13.14
CA PHE A 313 18.09 -7.44 -13.41
C PHE A 313 19.45 -8.08 -13.56
N VAL A 314 20.22 -7.69 -14.58
CA VAL A 314 21.57 -8.19 -14.84
C VAL A 314 22.58 -7.05 -14.88
N LEU A 315 23.75 -7.29 -14.33
CA LEU A 315 24.91 -6.42 -14.46
C LEU A 315 25.70 -6.88 -15.69
N ASP A 316 25.54 -6.17 -16.82
CA ASP A 316 26.23 -6.48 -18.07
C ASP A 316 27.16 -5.33 -18.48
N PRO A 317 28.47 -5.40 -18.13
CA PRO A 317 29.44 -4.36 -18.47
C PRO A 317 29.68 -4.21 -19.99
N SER A 318 29.26 -5.20 -20.79
CA SER A 318 29.50 -5.22 -22.24
C SER A 318 28.37 -4.54 -23.03
N ARG A 319 27.19 -4.38 -22.41
CA ARG A 319 26.04 -3.73 -23.03
C ARG A 319 25.99 -2.28 -22.56
N PRO A 320 26.10 -1.28 -23.45
CA PRO A 320 25.93 0.10 -23.06
C PRO A 320 24.57 0.27 -22.38
N ALA A 321 24.51 1.09 -21.33
CA ALA A 321 23.25 1.47 -20.70
C ALA A 321 22.27 1.86 -21.81
N PRO A 322 21.01 1.40 -21.77
CA PRO A 322 20.01 1.88 -22.72
C PRO A 322 20.03 3.41 -22.68
N SER A 323 20.00 4.07 -23.84
CA SER A 323 19.78 5.52 -23.83
C SER A 323 18.56 5.80 -22.96
N PRO A 324 18.61 6.81 -22.07
CA PRO A 324 17.44 7.18 -21.28
C PRO A 324 16.24 7.25 -22.22
N PHE A 325 15.14 6.60 -21.83
CA PHE A 325 13.93 6.58 -22.65
C PHE A 325 13.66 8.01 -23.13
N SER A 326 13.62 8.19 -24.45
CA SER A 326 13.34 9.46 -25.12
C SER A 326 11.85 9.79 -25.00
N THR A 327 11.30 9.75 -23.79
CA THR A 327 10.14 10.59 -23.51
C THR A 327 10.70 12.00 -23.31
N LEU A 328 10.08 12.99 -23.94
CA LEU A 328 10.27 14.38 -23.55
C LEU A 328 9.79 14.48 -22.10
N SER A 329 10.67 14.19 -21.13
CA SER A 329 10.32 14.29 -19.73
C SER A 329 9.94 15.75 -19.48
N ASP A 330 8.78 15.95 -18.89
CA ASP A 330 8.28 17.27 -18.54
C ASP A 330 7.91 17.24 -17.06
N PRO A 331 8.91 17.19 -16.17
CA PRO A 331 8.68 17.19 -14.73
C PRO A 331 7.91 18.44 -14.29
N ARG A 332 8.02 19.55 -15.05
CA ARG A 332 7.23 20.76 -14.79
C ARG A 332 5.75 20.56 -15.09
N LYS A 333 5.40 19.93 -16.21
CA LYS A 333 4.01 19.55 -16.51
C LYS A 333 3.50 18.57 -15.46
N CYS A 334 4.29 17.54 -15.12
CA CYS A 334 3.92 16.58 -14.10
C CYS A 334 3.59 17.27 -12.76
N LEU A 335 4.44 18.21 -12.31
CA LEU A 335 4.19 18.96 -11.07
C LEU A 335 2.95 19.88 -11.15
N ARG A 336 2.62 20.44 -12.32
CA ARG A 336 1.36 21.16 -12.51
C ARG A 336 0.17 20.23 -12.39
N ASP A 337 0.21 19.08 -13.04
CA ASP A 337 -0.85 18.06 -12.98
C ASP A 337 -1.04 17.55 -11.51
N VAL A 338 0.05 17.39 -10.77
CA VAL A 338 0.03 17.12 -9.31
C VAL A 338 -0.65 18.25 -8.55
N GLN A 339 -0.24 19.51 -8.76
CA GLN A 339 -0.82 20.67 -8.07
C GLN A 339 -2.32 20.80 -8.33
N ASP A 340 -2.76 20.64 -9.58
CA ASP A 340 -4.18 20.69 -9.94
C ASP A 340 -4.96 19.56 -9.27
N THR A 341 -4.42 18.35 -9.25
CA THR A 341 -5.04 17.20 -8.60
C THR A 341 -5.15 17.38 -7.08
N LEU A 342 -4.09 17.88 -6.43
CA LEU A 342 -4.11 18.17 -4.99
C LEU A 342 -5.10 19.30 -4.63
N LEU A 343 -5.23 20.30 -5.50
CA LEU A 343 -6.19 21.39 -5.32
C LEU A 343 -7.64 20.88 -5.43
N LEU A 344 -7.92 19.98 -6.38
CA LEU A 344 -9.21 19.30 -6.50
C LEU A 344 -9.54 18.50 -5.23
N GLY A 345 -8.64 17.62 -4.79
CA GLY A 345 -8.82 16.85 -3.56
C GLY A 345 -9.05 17.75 -2.34
N ARG A 346 -8.27 18.82 -2.22
CA ARG A 346 -8.46 19.83 -1.15
C ARG A 346 -9.86 20.44 -1.17
N GLN A 347 -10.36 20.82 -2.35
CA GLN A 347 -11.66 21.44 -2.49
C GLN A 347 -12.80 20.48 -2.12
N GLU A 348 -12.71 19.22 -2.55
CA GLU A 348 -13.68 18.17 -2.19
C GLU A 348 -13.76 17.97 -0.66
N ILE A 349 -12.63 17.94 0.04
CA ILE A 349 -12.60 17.79 1.50
C ILE A 349 -13.11 19.05 2.21
N ILE A 350 -12.86 20.25 1.67
CA ILE A 350 -13.46 21.50 2.19
C ILE A 350 -14.99 21.44 2.10
N ASP A 351 -15.53 21.02 0.95
CA ASP A 351 -16.97 20.93 0.74
C ASP A 351 -17.59 19.87 1.65
N LEU A 352 -16.96 18.72 1.78
CA LEU A 352 -17.37 17.67 2.72
C LEU A 352 -17.35 18.19 4.17
N ARG A 353 -16.29 18.90 4.57
CA ARG A 353 -16.18 19.51 5.91
C ARG A 353 -17.31 20.48 6.18
N ILE A 354 -17.68 21.31 5.22
CA ILE A 354 -18.83 22.23 5.34
C ILE A 354 -20.13 21.44 5.58
N VAL A 355 -20.33 20.33 4.86
CA VAL A 355 -21.50 19.47 5.07
C VAL A 355 -21.54 18.89 6.48
N HIS A 356 -20.44 18.33 6.98
CA HIS A 356 -20.34 17.80 8.35
C HIS A 356 -20.59 18.89 9.41
N LEU A 357 -20.02 20.10 9.24
CA LEU A 357 -20.27 21.22 10.15
C LEU A 357 -21.73 21.67 10.15
N LYS A 358 -22.40 21.68 8.99
CA LYS A 358 -23.84 21.98 8.89
C LYS A 358 -24.67 20.92 9.64
N ARG A 359 -24.38 19.63 9.44
CA ARG A 359 -25.07 18.54 10.15
C ARG A 359 -24.86 18.62 11.66
N ALA A 360 -23.62 18.86 12.10
CA ALA A 360 -23.31 19.08 13.51
C ALA A 360 -24.07 20.29 14.09
N GLY A 361 -24.06 21.43 13.39
CA GLY A 361 -24.76 22.65 13.83
C GLY A 361 -26.27 22.46 13.96
N ILE A 362 -26.90 21.79 12.99
CA ILE A 362 -28.33 21.43 13.05
C ILE A 362 -28.60 20.50 14.23
N ALA A 363 -27.79 19.46 14.43
CA ALA A 363 -27.96 18.51 15.52
C ALA A 363 -27.77 19.16 16.90
N PHE A 364 -26.77 20.03 17.07
CA PHE A 364 -26.61 20.81 18.31
C PHE A 364 -27.77 21.76 18.57
N PHE A 365 -28.32 22.40 17.52
CA PHE A 365 -29.49 23.25 17.65
C PHE A 365 -30.72 22.45 18.11
N VAL A 366 -30.98 21.29 17.50
CA VAL A 366 -32.07 20.38 17.90
C VAL A 366 -31.89 19.89 19.34
N PHE A 367 -30.67 19.50 19.72
CA PHE A 367 -30.35 19.11 21.09
C PHE A 367 -30.59 20.24 22.08
N ALA A 368 -30.10 21.46 21.79
CA ALA A 368 -30.29 22.63 22.65
C ALA A 368 -31.78 23.01 22.80
N ALA A 369 -32.55 22.94 21.71
CA ALA A 369 -33.99 23.18 21.75
C ALA A 369 -34.71 22.12 22.61
N ALA A 370 -34.33 20.85 22.50
CA ALA A 370 -34.90 19.78 23.30
C ALA A 370 -34.51 19.87 24.80
N VAL A 371 -33.28 20.29 25.11
CA VAL A 371 -32.87 20.63 26.48
C VAL A 371 -33.68 21.82 27.01
N PHE A 372 -33.91 22.85 26.19
CA PHE A 372 -34.75 23.98 26.58
C PHE A 372 -36.19 23.55 26.89
N ILE A 373 -36.77 22.64 26.09
CA ILE A 373 -38.10 22.03 26.36
C ILE A 373 -38.11 21.36 27.74
N ASN A 374 -37.04 20.66 28.14
CA ASN A 374 -36.94 20.08 29.48
C ASN A 374 -36.91 21.16 30.56
N LEU A 375 -36.13 22.23 30.36
CA LEU A 375 -35.98 23.32 31.34
C LEU A 375 -37.29 24.08 31.59
N VAL A 376 -38.16 24.19 30.59
CA VAL A 376 -39.47 24.85 30.74
C VAL A 376 -40.60 23.88 31.16
N GLY A 377 -40.26 22.67 31.62
CA GLY A 377 -41.24 21.67 32.08
C GLY A 377 -42.02 20.97 30.97
N GLY A 378 -41.62 21.12 29.70
CA GLY A 378 -42.31 20.50 28.57
C GLY A 378 -42.26 18.96 28.61
N ALA A 379 -41.17 18.39 29.16
CA ALA A 379 -41.03 16.95 29.36
C ALA A 379 -41.83 16.41 30.57
N ASP A 380 -42.35 17.27 31.44
CA ASP A 380 -43.19 16.84 32.58
C ASP A 380 -44.54 16.27 32.10
N ASN A 381 -44.96 16.64 30.88
CA ASN A 381 -46.14 16.09 30.20
C ASN A 381 -45.96 14.62 29.76
N LEU A 382 -44.73 14.07 29.80
CA LEU A 382 -44.47 12.66 29.53
C LEU A 382 -44.85 11.83 30.77
N THR A 383 -46.04 11.23 30.75
CA THR A 383 -46.61 10.49 31.89
C THR A 383 -46.08 9.06 32.03
N SER A 384 -45.64 8.44 30.94
CA SER A 384 -45.09 7.08 30.94
C SER A 384 -43.58 7.08 31.20
N VAL A 385 -43.10 6.15 32.03
CA VAL A 385 -41.65 5.94 32.24
C VAL A 385 -40.95 5.62 30.92
N TRP A 386 -41.59 4.85 30.04
CA TRP A 386 -41.02 4.47 28.74
C TRP A 386 -40.87 5.66 27.79
N SER A 387 -41.80 6.63 27.82
CA SER A 387 -41.68 7.83 26.99
C SER A 387 -40.58 8.76 27.49
N ARG A 388 -40.37 8.85 28.81
CA ARG A 388 -39.21 9.56 29.39
C ARG A 388 -37.89 8.90 29.01
N ILE A 389 -37.80 7.57 29.12
CA ILE A 389 -36.60 6.82 28.70
C ILE A 389 -36.32 7.06 27.21
N GLY A 390 -37.32 6.91 26.35
CA GLY A 390 -37.18 7.16 24.91
C GLY A 390 -36.71 8.58 24.59
N TRP A 391 -37.27 9.58 25.29
CA TRP A 391 -36.86 10.98 25.14
C TRP A 391 -35.38 11.20 25.48
N TYR A 392 -34.91 10.71 26.63
CA TYR A 392 -33.51 10.86 27.03
C TYR A 392 -32.54 10.04 26.17
N LEU A 393 -32.96 8.86 25.70
CA LEU A 393 -32.19 8.09 24.71
C LEU A 393 -32.06 8.86 23.39
N GLY A 394 -33.15 9.46 22.90
CA GLY A 394 -33.14 10.29 21.69
C GLY A 394 -32.26 11.53 21.83
N LEU A 395 -32.34 12.23 22.97
CA LEU A 395 -31.45 13.36 23.30
C LEU A 395 -29.98 12.94 23.30
N THR A 396 -29.68 11.82 23.96
CA THR A 396 -28.31 11.28 24.04
C THR A 396 -27.79 10.90 22.66
N ALA A 397 -28.60 10.22 21.85
CA ALA A 397 -28.24 9.86 20.48
C ALA A 397 -28.00 11.10 19.60
N CYS A 398 -28.85 12.14 19.74
CA CYS A 398 -28.69 13.41 19.03
C CYS A 398 -27.38 14.12 19.41
N LEU A 399 -27.04 14.16 20.71
CA LEU A 399 -25.76 14.72 21.17
C LEU A 399 -24.56 13.92 20.65
N ILE A 400 -24.61 12.59 20.72
CA ILE A 400 -23.54 11.73 20.21
C ILE A 400 -23.35 11.95 18.71
N TYR A 401 -24.43 12.03 17.94
CA TYR A 401 -24.39 12.32 16.51
C TYR A 401 -23.79 13.71 16.22
N ALA A 402 -24.21 14.75 16.96
CA ALA A 402 -23.66 16.10 16.82
C ALA A 402 -22.16 16.15 17.10
N LEU A 403 -21.72 15.50 18.19
CA LEU A 403 -20.32 15.39 18.56
C LEU A 403 -19.52 14.62 17.52
N PHE A 404 -20.04 13.51 17.01
CA PHE A 404 -19.39 12.71 15.98
C PHE A 404 -19.18 13.53 14.70
N GLU A 405 -20.23 14.18 14.17
CA GLU A 405 -20.13 15.04 12.98
C GLU A 405 -19.14 16.19 13.19
N TYR A 406 -19.14 16.79 14.38
CA TYR A 406 -18.19 17.86 14.73
C TYR A 406 -16.75 17.35 14.80
N VAL A 407 -16.50 16.21 15.45
CA VAL A 407 -15.15 15.61 15.57
C VAL A 407 -14.60 15.24 14.19
N VAL A 408 -15.43 14.64 13.33
CA VAL A 408 -15.03 14.33 11.95
C VAL A 408 -14.68 15.62 11.19
N ALA A 409 -15.51 16.65 11.25
CA ALA A 409 -15.21 17.92 10.57
C ALA A 409 -13.96 18.62 11.13
N PHE A 410 -13.84 18.69 12.45
CA PHE A 410 -12.86 19.53 13.12
C PHE A 410 -11.49 18.87 13.18
N PHE A 411 -11.41 17.57 13.47
CA PHE A 411 -10.12 16.88 13.58
C PHE A 411 -9.73 16.17 12.29
N VAL A 412 -10.63 15.37 11.72
CA VAL A 412 -10.29 14.53 10.57
C VAL A 412 -10.18 15.35 9.29
N LEU A 413 -11.28 15.98 8.88
CA LEU A 413 -11.33 16.69 7.59
C LEU A 413 -10.46 17.96 7.61
N THR A 414 -10.30 18.61 8.76
CA THR A 414 -9.40 19.77 8.86
C THR A 414 -7.93 19.36 8.73
N LEU A 415 -7.53 18.23 9.32
CA LEU A 415 -6.18 17.69 9.14
C LEU A 415 -5.94 17.31 7.68
N GLU A 416 -6.91 16.64 7.05
CA GLU A 416 -6.83 16.24 5.64
C GLU A 416 -6.69 17.46 4.70
N VAL A 417 -7.46 18.54 4.92
CA VAL A 417 -7.26 19.82 4.20
C VAL A 417 -5.86 20.40 4.43
N SER A 418 -5.34 20.29 5.67
CA SER A 418 -4.00 20.76 6.00
C SER A 418 -2.93 19.96 5.26
N CYS A 419 -3.05 18.63 5.21
CA CYS A 419 -2.14 17.75 4.48
C CYS A 419 -2.14 18.06 2.98
N PHE A 420 -3.32 18.18 2.36
CA PHE A 420 -3.41 18.60 0.95
C PHE A 420 -2.77 19.98 0.70
N THR A 421 -2.98 20.93 1.61
CA THR A 421 -2.40 22.27 1.50
C THR A 421 -0.87 22.23 1.59
N GLU A 422 -0.33 21.45 2.50
CA GLU A 422 1.11 21.28 2.66
C GLU A 422 1.75 20.63 1.42
N LEU A 423 1.19 19.52 0.96
CA LEU A 423 1.66 18.81 -0.23
C LEU A 423 1.58 19.68 -1.49
N PHE A 424 0.51 20.48 -1.63
CA PHE A 424 0.40 21.46 -2.72
C PHE A 424 1.52 22.50 -2.65
N ASN A 425 1.82 23.02 -1.46
CA ASN A 425 2.91 23.99 -1.27
C ASN A 425 4.28 23.38 -1.58
N GLN A 426 4.52 22.13 -1.19
CA GLN A 426 5.74 21.40 -1.51
C GLN A 426 5.88 21.19 -3.02
N ALA A 427 4.84 20.71 -3.71
CA ALA A 427 4.86 20.53 -5.16
C ALA A 427 5.06 21.86 -5.91
N ARG A 428 4.49 22.96 -5.40
CA ARG A 428 4.72 24.31 -5.93
C ARG A 428 6.16 24.78 -5.72
N LEU A 429 6.73 24.55 -4.54
CA LEU A 429 8.12 24.88 -4.24
C LEU A 429 9.08 24.07 -5.13
N HIS A 430 8.80 22.77 -5.30
CA HIS A 430 9.55 21.90 -6.20
C HIS A 430 9.48 22.43 -7.64
N ALA A 431 8.29 22.78 -8.14
CA ALA A 431 8.14 23.31 -9.49
C ALA A 431 8.93 24.60 -9.71
N HIS A 432 8.95 25.49 -8.72
CA HIS A 432 9.73 26.73 -8.79
C HIS A 432 11.24 26.48 -8.87
N ASN A 433 11.76 25.51 -8.13
CA ASN A 433 13.19 25.16 -8.18
C ASN A 433 13.61 24.47 -9.49
N LEU A 434 12.66 24.07 -10.34
CA LEU A 434 12.95 23.62 -11.69
C LEU A 434 12.97 24.78 -12.70
N GLU A 435 12.58 26.02 -12.33
CA GLU A 435 12.53 27.19 -13.22
C GLU A 435 13.90 27.84 -13.46
N ASP A 436 14.86 27.61 -12.57
CA ASP A 436 16.28 27.96 -12.68
C ASP A 436 17.11 26.80 -13.26
#